data_AF-A0ABD5SFJ7-F1
#
_entry.id   AF-A0ABD5SFJ7-F1
#
_cell.length_a   1.000
_cell.length_b   1.000
_cell.length_c   1.000
_cell.angle_alpha   90.00
_cell.angle_beta   90.00
_cell.angle_gamma   90.00
#
_symmetry.space_group_name_H-M   'P 1'
#
loop_
_entity.id
_entity.type
_entity.pdbx_description
1 polymer ?
#
loop_
_entity_poly.entity_id
_entity_poly.type
_entity_poly.pdbx_seq_one_letter_code
_entity_poly.pdbx_strand_id
1 'polypeptide(L)'
;AAGADLIVTPGNHDTMLEEAFGGETAAEYELADGETVVCHGHERPDATADRYIIGHDHPALAIEGRKRPCFLYGPATFEGADVLVLPAFTRLAAGSTVNGMDGRDFQTPLVRDADGFYPAVRDDSSGETLWFPPLGELRRLL
;
A
#
# COMPACT_ATOMS: atom_id res chain seq x y z
N ALA A 1 2.89 -9.20 -25.56
CA ALA A 1 2.16 -9.38 -24.30
C ALA A 1 2.03 -10.88 -24.02
N ALA A 2 2.11 -11.32 -22.77
CA ALA A 2 1.93 -12.73 -22.38
C ALA A 2 0.44 -13.15 -22.33
N GLY A 3 -0.46 -12.43 -23.01
CA GLY A 3 -1.91 -12.65 -22.95
C GLY A 3 -2.59 -12.09 -21.69
N ALA A 4 -1.97 -11.12 -21.01
CA ALA A 4 -2.55 -10.45 -19.84
C ALA A 4 -3.20 -9.11 -20.24
N ASP A 5 -4.31 -8.78 -19.59
CA ASP A 5 -4.97 -7.47 -19.67
C ASP A 5 -4.34 -6.51 -18.67
N LEU A 6 -4.17 -5.25 -19.08
CA LEU A 6 -3.63 -4.18 -18.23
C LEU A 6 -4.74 -3.18 -17.92
N ILE A 7 -5.05 -3.06 -16.64
CA ILE A 7 -5.98 -2.09 -16.08
C ILE A 7 -5.19 -1.16 -15.15
N VAL A 8 -5.43 0.14 -15.24
CA VAL A 8 -4.74 1.14 -14.42
C VAL A 8 -5.73 1.83 -13.49
N THR A 9 -5.43 1.82 -12.20
CA THR A 9 -6.15 2.60 -11.19
C THR A 9 -5.51 3.97 -11.03
N PRO A 10 -6.11 5.07 -11.54
CA PRO A 10 -5.46 6.38 -11.58
C PRO A 10 -5.19 6.93 -10.17
N GLY A 11 -4.02 7.55 -10.00
CA GLY A 11 -3.67 8.28 -8.80
C GLY A 11 -3.75 9.80 -8.94
N ASN A 12 -3.59 10.50 -7.82
CA ASN A 12 -3.63 11.96 -7.74
C ASN A 12 -2.55 12.69 -8.57
N HIS A 13 -1.53 11.99 -9.05
CA HIS A 13 -0.47 12.54 -9.92
C HIS A 13 -0.69 12.25 -11.41
N ASP A 14 -1.70 11.46 -11.76
CA ASP A 14 -1.92 10.94 -13.10
C ASP A 14 -2.83 11.86 -13.93
N THR A 15 -2.64 13.18 -13.84
CA THR A 15 -3.54 14.19 -14.46
C THR A 15 -3.56 14.15 -15.99
N MET A 16 -2.61 13.46 -16.62
CA MET A 16 -2.48 13.32 -18.08
C MET A 16 -2.69 11.87 -18.54
N LEU A 17 -3.18 10.97 -17.68
CA LEU A 17 -3.25 9.54 -17.97
C LEU A 17 -4.14 9.23 -19.17
N GLU A 18 -5.29 9.91 -19.30
CA GLU A 18 -6.22 9.72 -20.43
C GLU A 18 -5.55 10.01 -21.78
N GLU A 19 -4.57 10.92 -21.84
CA GLU A 19 -3.82 11.23 -23.05
C GLU A 19 -2.63 10.28 -23.27
N ALA A 20 -2.01 9.80 -22.19
CA ALA A 20 -0.80 8.98 -22.23
C ALA A 20 -1.09 7.46 -22.36
N PHE A 21 -2.29 7.03 -21.96
CA PHE A 21 -2.66 5.62 -21.88
C PHE A 21 -4.05 5.39 -22.49
N GLY A 22 -4.09 4.74 -23.65
CA GLY A 22 -5.33 4.37 -24.34
C GLY A 22 -5.94 3.03 -23.88
N GLY A 23 -5.51 2.49 -22.74
CA GLY A 23 -6.03 1.24 -22.18
C GLY A 23 -7.14 1.47 -21.16
N GLU A 24 -7.57 0.40 -20.50
CA GLU A 24 -8.64 0.45 -19.52
C GLU A 24 -8.18 1.08 -18.20
N THR A 25 -8.97 2.02 -17.70
CA THR A 25 -8.78 2.64 -16.39
C THR A 25 -10.04 2.48 -15.55
N ALA A 26 -9.85 2.31 -14.25
CA ALA A 26 -10.93 2.24 -13.28
C ALA A 26 -10.46 2.85 -11.96
N ALA A 27 -11.25 3.70 -11.31
CA ALA A 27 -10.86 4.29 -10.02
C ALA A 27 -10.58 3.20 -8.96
N GLU A 28 -11.36 2.12 -9.03
CA GLU A 28 -11.32 0.95 -8.17
C GLU A 28 -11.52 -0.29 -9.05
N TYR A 29 -10.86 -1.38 -8.70
CA TYR A 29 -10.97 -2.65 -9.43
C TYR A 29 -11.21 -3.81 -8.47
N GLU A 30 -12.38 -4.43 -8.58
CA GLU A 30 -12.73 -5.65 -7.83
C GLU A 30 -12.07 -6.86 -8.49
N LEU A 31 -11.34 -7.65 -7.69
CA LEU A 31 -10.76 -8.91 -8.16
C LEU A 31 -11.83 -9.99 -8.30
N ALA A 32 -11.52 -11.00 -9.11
CA ALA A 32 -12.43 -12.12 -9.37
C ALA A 32 -12.75 -12.99 -8.14
N ASP A 33 -12.05 -12.79 -7.02
CA ASP A 33 -12.37 -13.43 -5.74
C ASP A 33 -13.67 -12.85 -5.13
N GLY A 34 -14.09 -11.66 -5.54
CA GLY A 34 -15.27 -10.97 -5.00
C GLY A 34 -15.07 -10.40 -3.59
N GLU A 35 -13.83 -10.42 -3.08
CA GLU A 35 -13.48 -10.04 -1.70
C GLU A 35 -12.47 -8.89 -1.66
N THR A 36 -11.71 -8.70 -2.75
CA THR A 36 -10.59 -7.75 -2.81
C THR A 36 -10.87 -6.59 -3.77
N VAL A 37 -10.67 -5.35 -3.30
CA VAL A 37 -10.64 -4.14 -4.14
C VAL A 37 -9.22 -3.60 -4.23
N VAL A 38 -8.80 -3.24 -5.45
CA VAL A 38 -7.55 -2.55 -5.74
C VAL A 38 -7.84 -1.11 -6.15
N CYS A 39 -7.18 -0.13 -5.54
CA CYS A 39 -7.24 1.26 -5.96
C CYS A 39 -5.94 1.98 -5.64
N HIS A 40 -5.74 3.21 -6.11
CA HIS A 40 -4.52 3.95 -5.79
C HIS A 40 -4.40 4.24 -4.28
N GLY A 41 -5.52 4.56 -3.63
CA GLY A 41 -5.61 4.78 -2.18
C GLY A 41 -5.48 6.24 -1.72
N HIS A 42 -5.41 7.22 -2.64
CA HIS A 42 -5.45 8.65 -2.28
C HIS A 42 -6.85 9.14 -1.87
N GLU A 43 -7.89 8.40 -2.24
CA GLU A 43 -9.28 8.67 -1.91
C GLU A 43 -9.89 7.43 -1.26
N ARG A 44 -11.03 7.63 -0.59
CA ARG A 44 -11.79 6.52 -0.03
C ARG A 44 -12.51 5.79 -1.17
N PRO A 45 -12.38 4.45 -1.27
CA PRO A 45 -13.14 3.66 -2.23
C PRO A 45 -14.64 3.69 -1.92
N ASP A 46 -15.47 3.73 -2.96
CA ASP A 46 -16.92 3.59 -2.88
C ASP A 46 -17.32 2.10 -2.69
N ALA A 47 -16.53 1.17 -3.25
CA ALA A 47 -16.78 -0.26 -3.11
C ALA A 47 -16.51 -0.73 -1.68
N THR A 48 -17.37 -1.62 -1.19
CA THR A 48 -17.18 -2.34 0.07
C THR A 48 -16.52 -3.68 -0.21
N ALA A 49 -15.46 -3.99 0.55
CA ALA A 49 -14.66 -5.19 0.34
C ALA A 49 -14.16 -5.74 1.68
N ASP A 50 -13.82 -7.03 1.71
CA ASP A 50 -13.16 -7.65 2.86
C ASP A 50 -11.68 -7.27 2.92
N ARG A 51 -11.09 -6.89 1.76
CA ARG A 51 -9.71 -6.45 1.63
C ARG A 51 -9.53 -5.32 0.63
N TYR A 52 -8.69 -4.35 0.99
CA TYR A 52 -8.20 -3.32 0.10
C TYR A 52 -6.70 -3.47 -0.17
N ILE A 53 -6.29 -3.37 -1.43
CA ILE A 53 -4.88 -3.26 -1.84
C ILE A 53 -4.67 -1.87 -2.42
N ILE A 54 -3.75 -1.11 -1.80
CA ILE A 54 -3.52 0.29 -2.15
C ILE A 54 -2.03 0.61 -2.31
N GLY A 55 -1.75 1.70 -3.02
CA GLY A 55 -0.41 2.27 -3.13
C GLY A 55 -0.31 3.59 -2.37
N HIS A 56 -0.09 4.67 -3.13
CA HIS A 56 -0.04 6.06 -2.68
C HIS A 56 1.10 6.43 -1.72
N ASP A 57 1.08 5.95 -0.47
CA ASP A 57 2.01 6.37 0.59
C ASP A 57 3.42 5.79 0.44
N HIS A 58 3.55 4.70 -0.34
CA HIS A 58 4.81 4.00 -0.62
C HIS A 58 5.60 3.71 0.67
N PRO A 59 5.09 2.87 1.58
CA PRO A 59 5.73 2.67 2.87
C PRO A 59 7.14 2.09 2.76
N ALA A 60 8.01 2.53 3.67
CA ALA A 60 9.37 2.05 3.80
C ALA A 60 9.79 2.03 5.28
N LEU A 61 10.42 0.93 5.69
CA LEU A 61 10.91 0.72 7.04
C LEU A 61 12.40 1.06 7.12
N ALA A 62 12.79 1.90 8.08
CA ALA A 62 14.18 2.13 8.41
C ALA A 62 14.67 1.08 9.40
N ILE A 63 15.66 0.28 8.99
CA ILE A 63 16.29 -0.76 9.80
C ILE A 63 17.79 -0.45 9.84
N GLU A 64 18.36 -0.28 11.03
CA GLU A 64 19.79 0.04 11.22
C GLU A 64 20.26 1.23 10.35
N GLY A 65 19.45 2.29 10.28
CA GLY A 65 19.72 3.48 9.49
C GLY A 65 19.56 3.31 7.97
N ARG A 66 19.15 2.13 7.50
CA ARG A 66 18.88 1.84 6.08
C ARG A 66 17.39 1.77 5.81
N LYS A 67 16.93 2.60 4.87
CA LYS A 67 15.54 2.59 4.41
C LYS A 67 15.31 1.43 3.44
N ARG A 68 14.29 0.62 3.71
CA ARG A 68 13.86 -0.52 2.89
C ARG A 68 12.40 -0.32 2.51
N PRO A 69 12.02 -0.42 1.21
CA PRO A 69 10.61 -0.50 0.86
C PRO A 69 9.95 -1.65 1.62
N CYS A 70 8.76 -1.43 2.16
CA CYS A 70 8.03 -2.45 2.89
C CYS A 70 6.57 -2.47 2.45
N PHE A 71 5.91 -3.60 2.67
CA PHE A 71 4.46 -3.65 2.73
C PHE A 71 4.00 -3.22 4.12
N LEU A 72 2.79 -2.68 4.22
CA LEU A 72 2.08 -2.56 5.49
C LEU A 72 0.78 -3.35 5.41
N TYR A 73 0.60 -4.30 6.32
CA TYR A 73 -0.62 -5.08 6.43
C TYR A 73 -1.38 -4.74 7.71
N GLY A 74 -2.58 -4.20 7.56
CA GLY A 74 -3.49 -3.87 8.66
C GLY A 74 -4.69 -4.82 8.64
N PRO A 75 -4.71 -5.87 9.46
CA PRO A 75 -5.87 -6.76 9.53
C PRO A 75 -7.05 -6.06 10.19
N ALA A 76 -8.22 -6.07 9.53
CA ALA A 76 -9.45 -5.43 10.02
C ALA A 76 -9.32 -3.95 10.46
N THR A 77 -8.37 -3.19 9.91
CA THR A 77 -8.05 -1.82 10.34
C THR A 77 -8.93 -0.74 9.71
N PHE A 78 -9.65 -1.06 8.62
CA PHE A 78 -10.50 -0.11 7.92
C PHE A 78 -11.93 -0.62 7.85
N GLU A 79 -12.78 -0.16 8.77
CA GLU A 79 -14.21 -0.52 8.80
C GLU A 79 -14.47 -2.03 8.85
N GLY A 80 -13.53 -2.78 9.45
CA GLY A 80 -13.56 -4.25 9.54
C GLY A 80 -12.83 -4.96 8.42
N ALA A 81 -12.44 -4.26 7.34
CA ALA A 81 -11.68 -4.80 6.23
C ALA A 81 -10.16 -4.79 6.47
N ASP A 82 -9.48 -5.72 5.83
CA ASP A 82 -8.01 -5.74 5.74
C ASP A 82 -7.51 -4.63 4.81
N VAL A 83 -6.35 -4.05 5.12
CA VAL A 83 -5.67 -3.11 4.23
C VAL A 83 -4.23 -3.57 3.98
N LEU A 84 -3.85 -3.71 2.72
CA LEU A 84 -2.48 -3.94 2.29
C LEU A 84 -1.96 -2.74 1.50
N VAL A 85 -1.00 -2.02 2.08
CA VAL A 85 -0.31 -0.90 1.42
C VAL A 85 0.96 -1.41 0.77
N LEU A 86 1.09 -1.19 -0.54
CA LEU A 86 2.20 -1.66 -1.35
C LEU A 86 3.36 -0.64 -1.37
N PRO A 87 4.62 -1.09 -1.33
CA PRO A 87 5.75 -0.21 -1.57
C PRO A 87 5.73 0.33 -3.00
N ALA A 88 6.46 1.42 -3.25
CA ALA A 88 6.72 1.86 -4.61
C ALA A 88 7.42 0.75 -5.42
N PHE A 89 6.89 0.42 -6.59
CA PHE A 89 7.60 -0.49 -7.53
C PHE A 89 8.78 0.22 -8.21
N THR A 90 8.78 1.56 -8.26
CA THR A 90 9.86 2.37 -8.83
C THR A 90 11.00 2.58 -7.85
N ARG A 91 12.24 2.57 -8.35
CA ARG A 91 13.43 2.89 -7.55
C ARG A 91 13.64 4.39 -7.34
N LEU A 92 12.87 5.24 -8.01
CA LEU A 92 12.98 6.70 -7.92
C LEU A 92 12.26 7.28 -6.69
N ALA A 93 11.28 6.55 -6.15
CA ALA A 93 10.56 6.94 -4.95
C ALA A 93 11.15 6.20 -3.75
N ALA A 94 11.75 6.94 -2.83
CA ALA A 94 12.32 6.36 -1.61
C ALA A 94 11.26 5.86 -0.62
N GLY A 95 10.00 6.25 -0.81
CA GLY A 95 8.87 5.93 0.07
C GLY A 95 8.78 6.79 1.33
N SER A 96 7.74 6.59 2.14
CA SER A 96 7.54 7.26 3.44
C SER A 96 8.16 6.42 4.56
N THR A 97 8.94 7.03 5.48
CA THR A 97 9.56 6.27 6.58
C THR A 97 8.54 6.04 7.70
N VAL A 98 8.04 4.81 7.82
CA VAL A 98 6.85 4.52 8.65
C VAL A 98 7.14 4.28 10.13
N ASN A 99 8.41 4.12 10.52
CA ASN A 99 8.80 3.75 11.90
C ASN A 99 8.14 4.60 13.00
N GLY A 100 7.94 5.89 12.74
CA GLY A 100 7.38 6.85 13.70
C GLY A 100 5.97 7.35 13.36
N MET A 101 5.44 7.00 12.18
CA MET A 101 4.22 7.61 11.64
C MET A 101 2.98 7.19 12.44
N ASP A 102 2.16 8.15 12.85
CA ASP A 102 0.79 7.91 13.30
C ASP A 102 -0.21 8.00 12.14
N GLY A 103 -1.48 7.65 12.37
CA GLY A 103 -2.49 7.60 11.31
C GLY A 103 -2.69 8.93 10.55
N ARG A 104 -2.38 10.08 11.17
CA ARG A 104 -2.53 11.40 10.53
C ARG A 104 -1.36 11.74 9.61
N ASP A 105 -0.25 11.02 9.72
CA ASP A 105 0.90 11.21 8.84
C ASP A 105 0.68 10.55 7.47
N PHE A 106 -0.22 9.57 7.38
CA PHE A 106 -0.60 8.91 6.13
C PHE A 106 -1.48 9.83 5.28
N GLN A 107 -1.25 9.78 3.98
CA GLN A 107 -2.02 10.54 2.98
C GLN A 107 -3.23 9.76 2.47
N THR A 108 -3.24 8.43 2.63
CA THR A 108 -4.43 7.60 2.41
C THR A 108 -5.46 7.72 3.54
N PRO A 109 -6.77 7.77 3.24
CA PRO A 109 -7.81 7.70 4.27
C PRO A 109 -8.02 6.28 4.85
N LEU A 110 -7.36 5.25 4.30
CA LEU A 110 -7.53 3.86 4.71
C LEU A 110 -6.64 3.47 5.90
N VAL A 111 -5.63 4.28 6.25
CA VAL A 111 -4.75 4.07 7.40
C VAL A 111 -5.11 5.09 8.48
N ARG A 112 -6.15 4.79 9.28
CA ARG A 112 -6.61 5.69 10.36
C ARG A 112 -5.84 5.52 11.67
N ASP A 113 -5.40 4.31 11.95
CA ASP A 113 -4.55 3.96 13.09
C ASP A 113 -3.40 3.08 12.61
N ALA A 114 -2.20 3.64 12.61
CA ALA A 114 -0.99 2.95 12.17
C ALA A 114 -0.52 1.87 13.15
N ASP A 115 -0.93 1.91 14.43
CA ASP A 115 -0.42 0.98 15.45
C ASP A 115 -0.70 -0.48 15.11
N GLY A 116 -1.83 -0.75 14.45
CA GLY A 116 -2.26 -2.10 14.05
C GLY A 116 -1.60 -2.66 12.79
N PHE A 117 -0.76 -1.89 12.09
CA PHE A 117 -0.15 -2.32 10.84
C PHE A 117 1.17 -3.06 11.07
N TYR A 118 1.31 -4.20 10.42
CA TYR A 118 2.49 -5.06 10.41
C TYR A 118 3.34 -4.74 9.18
N PRO A 119 4.59 -4.27 9.36
CA PRO A 119 5.51 -4.10 8.25
C PRO A 119 6.06 -5.43 7.76
N ALA A 120 6.22 -5.56 6.44
CA ALA A 120 6.92 -6.69 5.84
C ALA A 120 7.95 -6.23 4.81
N VAL A 121 9.17 -6.73 4.88
CA VAL A 121 10.25 -6.42 3.92
C VAL A 121 10.55 -7.66 3.12
N ARG A 122 10.57 -7.55 1.78
CA ARG A 122 11.08 -8.61 0.92
C ARG A 122 12.61 -8.56 0.91
N ASP A 123 13.25 -9.64 1.30
CA ASP A 123 14.69 -9.82 1.17
C ASP A 123 15.00 -10.49 -0.17
N ASP A 124 15.54 -9.71 -1.11
CA ASP A 124 15.88 -10.19 -2.46
C ASP A 124 16.98 -11.28 -2.45
N SER A 125 17.81 -11.33 -1.39
CA SER A 125 18.93 -12.27 -1.32
C SER A 125 18.48 -13.69 -0.93
N SER A 126 17.54 -13.79 0.01
CA SER A 126 16.95 -15.07 0.44
C SER A 126 15.67 -15.40 -0.32
N GLY A 127 15.01 -14.40 -0.92
CA GLY A 127 13.70 -14.53 -1.52
C GLY A 127 12.56 -14.55 -0.50
N GLU A 128 12.84 -14.34 0.79
CA GLU A 128 11.88 -14.40 1.89
C GLU A 128 11.19 -13.05 2.14
N THR A 129 9.99 -13.09 2.74
CA THR A 129 9.31 -11.91 3.27
C THR A 129 9.44 -11.92 4.79
N LEU A 130 10.17 -10.94 5.32
CA LEU A 130 10.43 -10.78 6.75
C LEU A 130 9.35 -9.88 7.36
N TRP A 131 8.59 -10.43 8.30
CA TRP A 131 7.55 -9.71 9.03
C TRP A 131 8.08 -9.13 10.33
N PHE A 132 7.66 -7.90 10.62
CA PHE A 132 8.01 -7.18 11.84
C PHE A 132 6.77 -7.08 12.75
N PRO A 133 6.98 -6.85 14.05
CA PRO A 133 5.89 -6.49 14.95
C PRO A 133 5.11 -5.26 14.46
N PRO A 134 3.88 -5.05 14.97
CA PRO A 134 3.08 -3.88 14.62
C PRO A 134 3.84 -2.57 14.85
N LEU A 135 3.57 -1.54 14.03
CA LEU A 135 4.24 -0.24 14.15
C LEU A 135 4.12 0.36 15.55
N GLY A 136 3.01 0.12 16.25
CA GLY A 136 2.81 0.59 17.62
C GLY A 136 3.73 -0.06 18.65
N GLU A 137 4.15 -1.31 18.40
CA GLU A 137 5.16 -1.99 19.22
C GLU A 137 6.57 -1.52 18.85
N LEU A 138 6.87 -1.44 17.54
CA LEU A 138 8.17 -0.98 17.04
C LEU A 138 8.53 0.42 17.57
N ARG A 139 7.55 1.32 17.63
CA ARG A 139 7.74 2.68 18.18
C ARG A 139 8.15 2.70 19.65
N ARG A 140 7.81 1.68 20.44
CA ARG A 140 8.19 1.61 21.86
C ARG A 140 9.60 1.05 22.05
N LEU A 141 10.17 0.45 21.01
CA LEU A 141 11.49 -0.19 21.02
C LEU A 141 12.59 0.73 20.43
N LEU A 142 12.20 1.86 19.82
CA LEU A 142 13.08 2.88 19.23
C LEU A 142 13.13 4.14 20.11
#